data_AF-A0A920TLX1-F1
#
_entry.id   AF-A0A920TLX1-F1
#
_cell.length_a   1.000
_cell.length_b   1.000
_cell.length_c   1.000
_cell.angle_alpha   90.00
_cell.angle_beta   90.00
_cell.angle_gamma   90.00
#
_symmetry.space_group_name_H-M   'P 1'
#
loop_
_entity.id
_entity.type
_entity.pdbx_description
1 polymer ?
#
loop_
_entity_poly.entity_id
_entity_poly.type
_entity_poly.pdbx_seq_one_letter_code
_entity_poly.pdbx_strand_id
1 'polypeptide(L)' 'MVDIIMKNFYEPDEIRKFDKGQFEIVKVANMTIGRATYAPGWKWSLMFPH' A
#
# COMPACT_ATOMS: atom_id res chain seq x y z
N MET A 1 26.71 -7.48 -11.06
CA MET A 1 26.11 -6.16 -11.31
C MET A 1 24.92 -6.04 -10.38
N VAL A 2 24.76 -4.92 -9.66
CA VAL A 2 23.61 -4.74 -8.76
C VAL A 2 22.49 -4.11 -9.60
N ASP A 3 21.36 -4.80 -9.69
CA ASP A 3 20.14 -4.24 -10.30
C ASP A 3 19.45 -3.34 -9.28
N ILE A 4 19.24 -2.07 -9.64
CA ILE A 4 18.52 -1.10 -8.82
C ILE A 4 17.12 -0.92 -9.40
N ILE A 5 16.10 -1.27 -8.62
CA ILE A 5 14.70 -1.10 -9.01
C ILE A 5 14.14 0.12 -8.28
N MET A 6 13.76 1.15 -9.02
CA MET A 6 13.07 2.34 -8.49
C MET A 6 11.63 2.37 -9.00
N LYS A 7 10.68 2.39 -8.06
CA LYS A 7 9.24 2.58 -8.31
C LYS A 7 8.70 3.67 -7.40
N ASN A 8 7.60 4.27 -7.82
CA ASN A 8 6.89 5.30 -7.06
C ASN A 8 5.39 4.98 -7.02
N PHE A 9 4.66 5.63 -6.12
CA PHE A 9 3.20 5.43 -5.98
C PHE A 9 2.37 6.41 -6.83
N TYR A 10 2.96 7.22 -7.72
CA TYR A 10 2.19 8.00 -8.69
C TYR A 10 1.63 7.10 -9.81
N GLU A 11 2.37 6.04 -10.15
CA GLU A 11 1.94 4.98 -11.08
C GLU A 11 2.12 3.61 -10.42
N PRO A 12 1.25 3.25 -9.47
CA PRO A 12 1.31 1.94 -8.82
C PRO A 12 0.97 0.82 -9.80
N ASP A 13 1.52 -0.37 -9.55
CA ASP A 13 1.24 -1.56 -10.37
C ASP A 13 -0.21 -2.03 -10.21
N GLU A 14 -0.80 -1.82 -9.03
CA GLU A 14 -2.18 -2.19 -8.74
C GLU A 14 -2.81 -1.20 -7.76
N ILE A 15 -4.06 -0.81 -8.01
CA ILE A 15 -4.87 0.01 -7.11
C ILE A 15 -6.10 -0.79 -6.72
N ARG A 16 -6.25 -1.07 -5.43
CA ARG A 16 -7.46 -1.65 -4.85
C ARG A 16 -8.26 -0.58 -4.12
N LYS A 17 -9.47 -0.31 -4.59
CA LYS A 17 -10.39 0.63 -3.94
C LYS A 17 -11.33 -0.11 -3.00
N PHE A 18 -11.64 0.49 -1.86
CA PHE A 18 -12.64 0.01 -0.91
C PHE A 18 -13.43 1.20 -0.36
N ASP A 19 -14.54 0.92 0.33
CA ASP A 19 -15.54 1.94 0.69
C ASP A 19 -14.96 3.17 1.42
N LYS A 20 -13.96 2.98 2.28
CA LYS A 20 -13.34 4.04 3.10
C LYS A 20 -11.86 4.27 2.81
N GLY A 21 -11.41 4.00 1.58
CA GLY A 21 -10.03 4.25 1.21
C GLY A 21 -9.54 3.49 -0.02
N GLN A 22 -8.23 3.47 -0.18
CA GLN A 22 -7.57 2.74 -1.26
C GLN A 22 -6.25 2.14 -0.80
N PHE A 23 -5.80 1.12 -1.52
CA PHE A 23 -4.54 0.46 -1.33
C PHE A 23 -3.78 0.45 -2.65
N GLU A 24 -2.65 1.13 -2.70
CA GLU A 24 -1.77 1.22 -3.86
C GLU A 24 -0.60 0.26 -3.67
N ILE A 25 -0.30 -0.54 -4.68
CA ILE A 25 0.69 -1.62 -4.60
C ILE A 25 1.79 -1.40 -5.64
N VAL A 26 3.03 -1.56 -5.21
CA VAL A 26 4.19 -1.68 -6.11
C VAL A 26 4.92 -3.00 -5.83
N LYS A 27 5.29 -3.70 -6.89
CA LYS A 27 6.06 -4.94 -6.86
C LYS A 27 7.52 -4.62 -7.19
N VAL A 28 8.41 -4.95 -6.27
CA VAL A 28 9.86 -4.72 -6.36
C VAL A 28 10.55 -6.08 -6.25
N ALA A 29 11.02 -6.61 -7.38
CA ALA A 29 11.51 -7.99 -7.48
C ALA A 29 10.50 -8.99 -6.86
N ASN A 30 10.92 -9.71 -5.82
CA ASN A 30 10.09 -10.71 -5.13
C ASN A 30 9.32 -10.13 -3.93
N MET A 31 9.31 -8.81 -3.77
CA MET A 31 8.65 -8.11 -2.68
C MET A 31 7.44 -7.32 -3.18
N THR A 32 6.42 -7.23 -2.33
CA THR A 32 5.23 -6.41 -2.56
C THR A 32 5.18 -5.34 -1.48
N ILE A 33 5.13 -4.08 -1.89
CA ILE A 33 5.03 -2.92 -0.99
C ILE A 33 3.68 -2.24 -1.25
N GLY A 34 2.93 -1.97 -0.18
CA GLY A 34 1.61 -1.34 -0.28
C GLY A 34 1.52 -0.04 0.52
N ARG A 35 0.84 0.96 -0.02
CA ARG A 35 0.45 2.19 0.66
C ARG A 35 -1.07 2.21 0.84
N ALA A 36 -1.51 2.26 2.09
CA ALA A 36 -2.92 2.41 2.42
C ALA A 36 -3.25 3.89 2.66
N THR A 37 -4.32 4.37 2.03
CA THR A 37 -4.91 5.68 2.33
C THR A 37 -6.32 5.46 2.82
N TYR A 38 -6.61 5.96 4.01
CA TYR A 38 -7.89 5.78 4.68
C TYR A 38 -8.62 7.13 4.81
N ALA A 39 -9.95 7.09 4.78
CA ALA A 39 -10.76 8.24 5.13
C ALA A 39 -10.45 8.71 6.58
N PRO A 40 -10.55 10.01 6.88
CA PRO A 40 -10.32 10.53 8.23
C PRO A 40 -11.11 9.76 9.29
N GLY A 41 -10.45 9.41 10.38
CA GLY A 41 -11.06 8.66 11.50
C GLY A 41 -11.23 7.16 11.27
N TRP A 42 -10.93 6.65 10.08
CA TRP A 42 -11.00 5.21 9.81
C TRP A 42 -9.77 4.47 10.33
N LYS A 43 -10.01 3.29 10.90
CA LYS A 43 -8.97 2.36 11.35
C LYS A 43 -9.28 0.98 10.79
N TRP A 44 -8.25 0.34 10.26
CA TRP A 44 -8.33 -1.03 9.73
C TRP A 44 -8.27 -2.09 10.84
N SER A 45 -7.85 -1.70 12.04
CA SER A 45 -7.79 -2.57 13.21
C SER A 45 -8.39 -1.90 14.44
N LEU A 46 -9.04 -2.71 15.26
CA LEU A 46 -9.33 -2.38 16.64
C LEU A 46 -8.08 -2.75 17.43
N MET A 47 -7.44 -1.76 18.05
CA MET A 47 -6.38 -2.03 19.01
C MET A 47 -6.99 -2.84 20.15
N PHE A 48 -6.66 -4.13 20.25
CA PHE A 48 -6.97 -4.92 21.44
C PHE A 48 -5.91 -4.60 22.51
N PRO A 49 -6.28 -4.06 23.67
CA PRO A 49 -5.35 -3.98 24.79
C PRO A 49 -5.03 -5.40 25.24
N HIS A 50 -3.72 -5.70 25.37
CA HIS A 50 -3.23 -6.87 26.11
C HIS A 50 -3.42 -6.65 27.61
#